data_AF-A0A1H2IDR1-F1
#
_entry.id   AF-A0A1H2IDR1-F1
#
_cell.length_a   1.000
_cell.length_b   1.000
_cell.length_c   1.000
_cell.angle_alpha   90.00
_cell.angle_beta   90.00
_cell.angle_gamma   90.00
#
_symmetry.space_group_name_H-M   'P 1'
#
loop_
_entity.id
_entity.type
_entity.pdbx_description
1 polymer ?
#
loop_
_entity_poly.entity_id
_entity_poly.type
_entity_poly.pdbx_seq_one_letter_code
_entity_poly.pdbx_strand_id
1 'polypeptide(L)' 'MGSDDLITSTQAAEILGVDRATVSRWSDDRLKPEARKLHVAKQLPGQSGARLFDVNDVHALRARLDAEKAAAAAAKAAGR' A
#
# COMPACT_ATOMS: atom_id res chain seq x y z
N MET A 1 -7.68 20.82 -1.59
CA MET A 1 -8.24 19.50 -1.96
C MET A 1 -8.02 18.59 -0.77
N GLY A 2 -8.94 18.66 0.20
CA GLY A 2 -8.95 17.78 1.35
C GLY A 2 -10.03 16.75 1.09
N SER A 3 -9.63 15.50 0.89
CA SER A 3 -10.56 14.41 0.86
C SER A 3 -9.91 13.29 1.65
N ASP A 4 -10.35 13.16 2.89
CA ASP A 4 -10.25 11.98 3.75
C ASP A 4 -10.93 10.76 3.07
N ASP A 5 -10.55 10.47 1.83
CA ASP A 5 -11.09 9.38 1.03
C ASP A 5 -10.43 8.09 1.48
N LEU A 6 -11.08 7.51 2.49
CA LEU A 6 -10.73 6.23 3.05
C LEU A 6 -11.20 5.12 2.12
N ILE A 7 -10.24 4.38 1.58
CA ILE A 7 -10.50 3.27 0.66
C ILE A 7 -10.24 1.92 1.31
N THR A 8 -10.92 0.90 0.82
CA THR A 8 -10.79 -0.47 1.32
C THR A 8 -9.51 -1.15 0.84
N SER A 9 -9.12 -2.27 1.48
CA SER A 9 -7.99 -3.09 1.01
C SER A 9 -8.14 -3.56 -0.44
N THR A 10 -9.38 -3.79 -0.91
CA THR A 10 -9.66 -4.21 -2.28
C THR A 10 -9.35 -3.09 -3.26
N GLN A 11 -9.88 -1.88 -3.00
CA GLN A 11 -9.60 -0.70 -3.84
C GLN A 11 -8.12 -0.34 -3.84
N ALA A 12 -7.46 -0.42 -2.67
CA ALA A 12 -6.03 -0.17 -2.58
C ALA A 12 -5.22 -1.18 -3.41
N ALA A 13 -5.62 -2.46 -3.40
CA ALA A 13 -4.99 -3.51 -4.20
C ALA A 13 -5.12 -3.25 -5.71
N GLU A 14 -6.31 -2.80 -6.16
CA GLU A 14 -6.56 -2.42 -7.54
C GLU A 14 -5.68 -1.24 -7.98
N ILE A 15 -5.59 -0.19 -7.17
CA ILE A 15 -4.74 0.99 -7.45
C ILE A 15 -3.26 0.62 -7.47
N LEU A 16 -2.83 -0.22 -6.53
CA LEU A 16 -1.44 -0.67 -6.44
C LEU A 16 -1.09 -1.70 -7.52
N GLY A 17 -2.08 -2.32 -8.16
CA GLY A 17 -1.89 -3.42 -9.10
C GLY A 17 -1.30 -4.67 -8.45
N VAL A 18 -1.66 -4.93 -7.20
CA VAL A 18 -1.18 -6.08 -6.41
C VAL A 18 -2.36 -6.88 -5.87
N ASP A 19 -2.09 -8.07 -5.34
CA ASP A 19 -3.13 -8.87 -4.70
C ASP A 19 -3.54 -8.30 -3.33
N ARG A 20 -4.80 -8.47 -2.93
CA ARG A 20 -5.33 -8.04 -1.63
C ARG A 20 -4.54 -8.64 -0.46
N ALA A 21 -4.05 -9.87 -0.55
CA ALA A 21 -3.22 -10.48 0.47
C ALA A 21 -1.90 -9.72 0.67
N THR A 22 -1.34 -9.16 -0.41
CA THR A 22 -0.15 -8.31 -0.34
C THR A 22 -0.43 -7.04 0.46
N VAL A 23 -1.57 -6.39 0.21
CA VAL A 23 -2.02 -5.22 0.98
C VAL A 23 -2.21 -5.55 2.46
N SER A 24 -2.84 -6.69 2.77
CA SER A 24 -3.02 -7.16 4.15
C SER A 24 -1.70 -7.38 4.87
N ARG A 25 -0.68 -7.91 4.17
CA ARG A 25 0.66 -8.14 4.70
C ARG A 25 1.42 -6.84 4.93
N TRP A 26 1.30 -5.85 4.04
CA TRP A 26 1.95 -4.55 4.17
C TRP A 26 1.36 -3.67 5.28
N SER A 27 0.10 -3.91 5.62
CA SER A 27 -0.66 -3.23 6.67
C SER A 27 -0.85 -4.09 7.92
N ASP A 28 -0.09 -5.18 8.05
CA ASP A 28 -0.24 -6.11 9.18
C ASP A 28 0.19 -5.42 10.48
N ASP A 29 -0.70 -5.44 11.47
CA ASP A 29 -0.46 -4.75 12.74
C ASP A 29 0.61 -5.45 13.60
N ARG A 30 0.92 -6.71 13.31
CA ARG A 30 2.04 -7.43 13.97
C ARG A 30 3.39 -6.92 13.51
N LEU A 31 3.46 -6.19 12.38
CA LEU A 31 4.68 -5.54 11.95
C LEU A 31 4.91 -4.25 12.75
N LYS A 32 6.18 -3.96 13.03
CA LYS A 32 6.57 -2.65 13.56
C LYS A 32 6.12 -1.54 12.60
N PRO A 33 5.68 -0.38 13.09
CA PRO A 33 5.16 0.71 12.25
C PRO A 33 6.16 1.16 11.16
N GLU A 34 7.46 1.15 11.47
CA GLU A 34 8.54 1.46 10.54
C GLU A 34 8.71 0.43 9.39
N ALA A 35 8.27 -0.81 9.60
CA ALA A 35 8.33 -1.89 8.61
C ALA A 35 7.05 -2.00 7.77
N ARG A 36 6.00 -1.26 8.13
CA ARG A 36 4.73 -1.25 7.38
C ARG A 36 4.91 -0.40 6.13
N LYS A 37 4.58 -0.98 4.97
CA LYS A 37 4.57 -0.23 3.71
C LYS A 37 3.30 0.61 3.55
N LEU A 38 2.23 0.25 4.26
CA LEU A 38 0.95 0.93 4.18
C LEU A 38 0.34 1.10 5.57
N HIS A 39 -0.12 2.32 5.86
CA HIS A 39 -0.71 2.67 7.15
C HIS A 39 -2.23 2.52 7.11
N VAL A 40 -2.78 1.83 8.11
CA VAL A 40 -4.23 1.75 8.29
C VAL A 40 -4.69 3.06 8.91
N ALA A 41 -5.43 3.87 8.15
CA ALA A 41 -5.96 5.14 8.62
C ALA A 41 -7.14 4.93 9.57
N LYS A 42 -7.98 3.93 9.30
CA LYS A 42 -9.12 3.58 10.17
C LYS A 42 -9.42 2.10 10.10
N GLN A 43 -9.72 1.51 11.24
CA GLN A 43 -10.25 0.14 11.32
C GLN A 43 -11.70 0.19 11.78
N LEU A 44 -12.60 -0.44 11.02
CA LEU A 44 -14.00 -0.54 11.40
C LEU A 44 -14.18 -1.51 12.57
N PRO A 45 -15.14 -1.28 13.49
CA PRO A 45 -15.44 -2.22 14.56
C PRO A 45 -16.02 -3.54 14.00
N GLY A 46 -15.61 -4.67 14.57
CA GLY A 46 -16.07 -6.02 14.19
C GLY A 46 -14.94 -7.06 14.23
N GLN A 47 -15.29 -8.35 14.28
CA GLN A 47 -14.34 -9.47 14.46
C GLN A 47 -13.21 -9.51 13.41
N SER A 48 -13.44 -8.96 12.22
CA SER A 48 -12.43 -8.82 11.16
C SER A 48 -12.37 -7.39 10.62
N GLY A 49 -12.70 -6.41 11.47
CA GLY A 49 -12.85 -4.99 11.17
C GLY A 49 -12.11 -4.52 9.92
N ALA A 50 -12.85 -4.12 8.89
CA ALA A 50 -12.27 -3.73 7.61
C ALA A 50 -11.27 -2.59 7.82
N ARG A 51 -10.07 -2.77 7.27
CA ARG A 51 -9.01 -1.78 7.29
C ARG A 51 -9.22 -0.82 6.14
N LEU A 52 -9.25 0.46 6.47
CA LEU A 52 -9.34 1.55 5.53
C LEU A 52 -8.01 2.29 5.46
N PHE A 53 -7.68 2.74 4.27
CA PHE A 53 -6.41 3.37 3.93
C PHE A 53 -6.66 4.73 3.33
N ASP A 54 -5.76 5.67 3.58
CA ASP A 54 -5.81 6.96 2.89
C ASP A 54 -5.44 6.76 1.42
N VAL A 55 -6.27 7.27 0.51
CA VAL A 55 -6.02 7.15 -0.92
C VAL A 55 -4.70 7.81 -1.35
N ASN A 56 -4.29 8.91 -0.69
CA ASN A 56 -3.03 9.59 -0.98
C ASN A 56 -1.83 8.74 -0.57
N ASP A 57 -1.91 8.05 0.58
CA ASP A 57 -0.87 7.11 1.01
C ASP A 57 -0.71 5.96 0.02
N VAL A 58 -1.83 5.44 -0.50
CA VAL A 58 -1.83 4.38 -1.51
C VAL A 58 -1.19 4.86 -2.81
N HIS A 59 -1.53 6.07 -3.29
CA HIS A 59 -0.90 6.66 -4.48
C HIS A 59 0.59 6.96 -4.27
N ALA A 60 0.98 7.47 -3.10
CA ALA A 60 2.38 7.72 -2.76
C ALA A 60 3.19 6.41 -2.74
N LEU A 61 2.61 5.34 -2.18
CA LEU A 61 3.21 4.02 -2.22
C LEU A 61 3.35 3.50 -3.65
N ARG A 62 2.32 3.67 -4.49
CA ARG A 62 2.38 3.29 -5.91
C ARG A 62 3.54 3.97 -6.61
N ALA A 63 3.69 5.28 -6.44
CA ALA A 63 4.78 6.04 -7.03
C ALA A 63 6.16 5.54 -6.57
N ARG A 64 6.32 5.21 -5.29
CA ARG A 64 7.54 4.61 -4.75
C ARG A 64 7.84 3.24 -5.37
N LEU A 65 6.84 2.37 -5.48
CA LEU A 65 7.00 1.04 -6.09
C LEU A 65 7.38 1.12 -7.57
N ASP A 66 6.78 2.05 -8.32
CA ASP A 66 7.16 2.30 -9.71
C ASP A 66 8.60 2.83 -9.82
N ALA A 67 9.01 3.74 -8.93
CA ALA A 67 10.40 4.22 -8.88
C ALA A 67 11.39 3.10 -8.53
N GLU A 68 11.08 2.23 -7.56
CA GLU A 68 11.89 1.05 -7.22
C GLU A 68 11.98 0.07 -8.39
N LYS A 69 10.86 -0.19 -9.10
CA LYS A 69 10.85 -1.02 -10.30
C LYS A 69 11.67 -0.41 -11.43
N ALA A 70 11.54 0.89 -11.67
CA ALA A 70 12.30 1.60 -12.69
C ALA A 70 13.81 1.55 -12.38
N ALA A 71 14.20 1.77 -11.12
CA ALA A 71 15.58 1.65 -10.66
C ALA A 71 16.11 0.22 -10.81
N ALA A 72 15.33 -0.79 -10.44
CA ALA A 72 15.71 -2.20 -10.60
C ALA A 72 15.84 -2.60 -12.08
N ALA A 73 14.96 -2.08 -12.95
CA ALA A 73 15.04 -2.29 -14.39
C ALA A 73 16.29 -1.62 -14.99
N ALA A 74 16.61 -0.39 -14.57
CA ALA A 74 17.82 0.31 -15.01
C ALA A 74 19.10 -0.42 -14.57
N ALA A 75 19.14 -0.91 -13.32
CA ALA A 75 20.27 -1.70 -12.82
C ALA A 75 20.45 -3.01 -13.60
N LYS A 76 19.34 -3.68 -13.95
CA LYS A 76 19.37 -4.90 -14.78
C LYS A 76 19.81 -4.61 -16.22
N ALA A 77 19.52 -3.43 -16.76
CA ALA A 77 19.92 -3.03 -18.11
C ALA A 77 21.40 -2.61 -18.19
N ALA A 78 21.97 -2.02 -17.14
CA ALA A 78 23.36 -1.57 -17.09
C ALA A 78 24.37 -2.71 -16.83
N GLY A 79 23.92 -3.85 -16.33
CA GLY A 79 24.75 -5.03 -16.04
C GLY A 79 24.82 -6.07 -17.16
N ARG A 80 24.44 -5.72 -18.40
CA ARG A 80 24.41 -6.63 -19.56
C ARG A 80 25.37 -6.22 -20.66
#